data_AF-A0A7C7LMW0-F1
#
_entry.id   AF-A0A7C7LMW0-F1
#
_cell.length_a   1.000
_cell.length_b   1.000
_cell.length_c   1.000
_cell.angle_alpha   90.00
_cell.angle_beta   90.00
_cell.angle_gamma   90.00
#
_symmetry.space_group_name_H-M   'P 1'
#
loop_
_entity.id
_entity.type
_entity.pdbx_description
1 polymer ?
#
loop_
_entity_poly.entity_id
_entity_poly.type
_entity_poly.pdbx_seq_one_letter_code
_entity_poly.pdbx_strand_id
1 'polypeptide(L)'
;MTTVDTEKQQRFLTDGFFLFENVLDPQLITKLNNISEEVLARQEQTHFEEQRTTGSMVLINWDMVYQYSGIAKLVAHPKMIKALAELGFSHPKFGHGRIISKPPHSPPLFWHEDGRFWDDPVSYTTQPIQCFLMYYLTNTSPENGCLRVIPSSHLKRHSLHDQSLPRHTDELRTYADPDNVAFQQAKGE
;
A
#
# COMPACT_ATOMS: atom_id res chain seq x y z
N MET A 1 -18.36 19.70 8.93
CA MET A 1 -17.86 19.36 7.57
C MET A 1 -16.36 19.47 7.61
N THR A 2 -15.64 18.38 7.32
CA THR A 2 -14.18 18.47 7.14
C THR A 2 -13.92 19.21 5.83
N THR A 3 -13.17 20.30 5.90
CA THR A 3 -12.78 21.09 4.73
C THR A 3 -11.51 20.54 4.12
N VAL A 4 -11.37 20.69 2.80
CA VAL A 4 -10.13 20.38 2.09
C VAL A 4 -8.99 21.22 2.68
N ASP A 5 -7.84 20.59 2.88
CA ASP A 5 -6.61 21.25 3.27
C ASP A 5 -5.79 21.47 2.00
N THR A 6 -5.82 22.71 1.49
CA THR A 6 -5.22 23.05 0.18
C THR A 6 -3.74 22.71 0.11
N GLU A 7 -2.99 22.88 1.20
CA GLU A 7 -1.56 22.58 1.21
C GLU A 7 -1.32 21.06 1.12
N LYS A 8 -2.00 20.28 1.95
CA LYS A 8 -1.88 18.81 1.91
C LYS A 8 -2.33 18.24 0.57
N GLN A 9 -3.45 18.74 0.06
CA GLN A 9 -3.97 18.33 -1.24
C GLN A 9 -2.96 18.65 -2.34
N GLN A 10 -2.39 19.85 -2.38
CA GLN A 10 -1.43 20.23 -3.42
C GLN A 10 -0.18 19.37 -3.36
N ARG A 11 0.34 19.08 -2.17
CA ARG A 11 1.46 18.15 -1.99
C ARG A 11 1.13 16.75 -2.48
N PHE A 12 -0.02 16.21 -2.08
CA PHE A 12 -0.48 14.89 -2.54
C PHE A 12 -0.60 14.82 -4.07
N LEU A 13 -1.20 15.84 -4.70
CA LEU A 13 -1.36 15.88 -6.16
C LEU A 13 -0.01 16.01 -6.89
N THR A 14 0.96 16.70 -6.30
CA THR A 14 2.29 16.93 -6.89
C THR A 14 3.21 15.72 -6.71
N ASP A 15 3.25 15.17 -5.49
CA ASP A 15 4.19 14.14 -5.10
C ASP A 15 3.64 12.72 -5.35
N GLY A 16 2.31 12.57 -5.40
CA GLY A 16 1.62 11.28 -5.59
C GLY A 16 1.32 10.55 -4.28
N PHE A 17 1.78 11.07 -3.15
CA PHE A 17 1.56 10.51 -1.82
C PHE A 17 1.55 11.62 -0.76
N PHE A 18 1.02 11.29 0.42
CA PHE A 18 1.06 12.16 1.59
C PHE A 18 1.11 11.33 2.87
N LEU A 19 1.97 11.70 3.82
CA LEU A 19 2.10 11.01 5.10
C LEU A 19 1.22 11.67 6.16
N PHE A 20 0.28 10.91 6.71
CA PHE A 20 -0.46 11.31 7.90
C PHE A 20 0.09 10.57 9.12
N GLU A 21 0.54 11.33 10.11
CA GLU A 21 1.06 10.77 11.36
C GLU A 21 -0.06 10.53 12.38
N ASN A 22 0.13 9.56 13.27
CA ASN A 22 -0.75 9.31 14.42
C ASN A 22 -2.23 9.10 14.06
N VAL A 23 -2.48 8.46 12.91
CA VAL A 23 -3.83 8.16 12.41
C VAL A 23 -4.48 7.10 13.29
N LEU A 24 -3.80 6.00 13.58
CA LEU A 24 -4.31 4.94 14.46
C LEU A 24 -3.84 5.17 15.90
N ASP A 25 -4.71 4.89 16.86
CA ASP A 25 -4.33 4.88 18.26
C ASP A 25 -3.62 3.57 18.64
N PRO A 26 -2.79 3.56 19.70
CA PRO A 26 -2.04 2.37 20.10
C PRO A 26 -2.92 1.14 20.41
N GLN A 27 -4.15 1.34 20.92
CA GLN A 27 -5.03 0.21 21.25
C GLN A 27 -5.53 -0.49 19.99
N LEU A 28 -5.90 0.30 18.96
CA LEU A 28 -6.26 -0.24 17.65
C LEU A 28 -5.07 -0.91 16.97
N ILE A 29 -3.86 -0.33 17.06
CA ILE A 29 -2.63 -0.96 16.53
C ILE A 29 -2.40 -2.33 17.16
N THR A 30 -2.41 -2.43 18.50
CA THR A 30 -2.25 -3.72 19.20
C THR A 30 -3.31 -4.73 18.76
N LYS A 31 -4.56 -4.30 18.63
CA LYS A 31 -5.64 -5.17 18.16
C LYS A 31 -5.41 -5.66 16.73
N LEU A 32 -4.99 -4.79 15.82
CA LEU A 32 -4.71 -5.14 14.43
C LEU A 32 -3.49 -6.06 14.30
N ASN A 33 -2.46 -5.88 15.13
CA ASN A 33 -1.33 -6.80 15.21
C ASN A 33 -1.79 -8.19 15.64
N ASN A 34 -2.57 -8.31 16.72
CA ASN A 34 -3.09 -9.62 17.17
C ASN A 34 -3.94 -10.32 16.10
N ILE A 35 -4.79 -9.57 15.38
CA ILE A 35 -5.57 -10.12 14.26
C ILE A 35 -4.64 -10.58 13.13
N SER A 36 -3.60 -9.79 12.81
CA SER A 36 -2.65 -10.12 11.75
C SER A 36 -1.88 -11.39 12.08
N GLU A 37 -1.38 -11.54 13.31
CA GLU A 37 -0.72 -12.76 13.78
C GLU A 37 -1.64 -13.98 13.67
N GLU A 38 -2.89 -13.87 14.15
CA GLU A 38 -3.87 -14.96 14.07
C GLU A 38 -4.17 -15.38 12.62
N VAL A 39 -4.34 -14.40 11.72
CA VAL A 39 -4.65 -14.66 10.31
C VAL A 39 -3.44 -15.25 9.57
N LEU A 40 -2.24 -14.76 9.85
CA LEU A 40 -1.01 -15.22 9.22
C LEU A 40 -0.63 -16.63 9.71
N ALA A 41 -0.83 -16.95 10.98
CA ALA A 41 -0.59 -18.29 11.54
C ALA A 41 -1.45 -19.40 10.91
N ARG A 42 -2.53 -19.03 10.19
CA ARG A 42 -3.39 -19.97 9.45
C ARG A 42 -3.01 -20.12 7.98
N GLN A 43 -2.05 -19.35 7.48
CA GLN A 43 -1.59 -19.49 6.10
C GLN A 43 -0.63 -20.67 5.99
N GLU A 44 -0.72 -21.37 4.87
CA GLU A 44 0.22 -22.44 4.53
C GLU A 44 1.60 -21.86 4.19
N GLN A 45 2.65 -22.66 4.36
CA GLN A 45 4.01 -22.24 4.03
C GLN A 45 4.17 -21.76 2.57
N THR A 46 3.44 -22.40 1.65
CA THR A 46 3.45 -22.06 0.21
C THR A 46 2.98 -20.63 -0.04
N HIS A 47 2.06 -20.09 0.76
CA HIS A 47 1.64 -18.69 0.64
C HIS A 47 2.82 -17.74 0.83
N PHE A 48 3.70 -18.00 1.80
CA PHE A 48 4.87 -17.14 2.04
C PHE A 48 5.94 -17.31 0.96
N GLU A 49 6.12 -18.52 0.45
CA GLU A 49 7.05 -18.83 -0.65
C GLU A 49 6.62 -18.16 -1.97
N GLU A 50 5.33 -18.11 -2.24
CA GLU A 50 4.77 -17.44 -3.41
C GLU A 50 4.77 -15.92 -3.28
N GLN A 51 4.90 -15.38 -2.06
CA GLN A 51 4.78 -13.95 -1.74
C GLN A 51 6.09 -13.37 -1.18
N ARG A 52 7.26 -13.96 -1.48
CA ARG A 52 8.55 -13.60 -0.86
C ARG A 52 8.86 -12.10 -0.85
N THR A 53 8.58 -11.37 -1.94
CA THR A 53 8.87 -9.92 -2.00
C THR A 53 7.89 -9.05 -1.23
N THR A 54 6.66 -9.51 -1.00
CA THR A 54 5.68 -8.85 -0.14
C THR A 54 5.69 -9.39 1.29
N GLY A 55 6.30 -10.56 1.51
CA GLY A 55 6.22 -11.34 2.74
C GLY A 55 4.89 -12.08 2.88
N SER A 56 3.76 -11.38 2.75
CA SER A 56 2.42 -11.97 2.66
C SER A 56 1.45 -11.04 1.94
N MET A 57 0.34 -11.59 1.42
CA MET A 57 -0.69 -10.82 0.69
C MET A 57 -2.11 -11.32 1.02
N VAL A 58 -2.46 -11.43 2.30
CA VAL A 58 -3.78 -11.96 2.68
C VAL A 58 -4.88 -10.94 2.37
N LEU A 59 -5.88 -11.33 1.59
CA LEU A 59 -7.02 -10.49 1.23
C LEU A 59 -7.92 -10.20 2.45
N ILE A 60 -8.15 -8.92 2.72
CA ILE A 60 -9.23 -8.48 3.62
C ILE A 60 -10.53 -8.50 2.81
N ASN A 61 -11.35 -9.54 3.02
CA ASN A 61 -12.68 -9.68 2.44
C ASN A 61 -13.78 -9.31 3.45
N TRP A 62 -15.05 -9.35 3.03
CA TRP A 62 -16.17 -9.00 3.90
C TRP A 62 -16.33 -9.96 5.08
N ASP A 63 -16.04 -11.26 4.92
CA ASP A 63 -16.09 -12.23 6.02
C ASP A 63 -15.13 -11.83 7.16
N MET A 64 -13.89 -11.44 6.81
CA MET A 64 -12.92 -10.94 7.76
C MET A 64 -13.38 -9.63 8.42
N VAL A 65 -13.98 -8.71 7.65
CA VAL A 65 -14.55 -7.46 8.20
C VAL A 65 -15.64 -7.75 9.23
N TYR A 66 -16.54 -8.70 8.95
CA TYR A 66 -17.61 -9.07 9.88
C TYR A 66 -17.09 -9.83 11.12
N GLN A 67 -16.10 -10.70 10.92
CA GLN A 67 -15.51 -11.50 12.00
C GLN A 67 -14.65 -10.65 12.95
N TYR A 68 -13.82 -9.77 12.39
CA TYR A 68 -12.82 -9.04 13.16
C TYR A 68 -13.20 -7.56 13.30
N SER A 69 -13.77 -7.21 14.45
CA SER A 69 -14.14 -5.82 14.76
C SER A 69 -12.98 -4.81 14.71
N GLY A 70 -11.72 -5.25 14.77
CA GLY A 70 -10.55 -4.38 14.54
C GLY A 70 -10.44 -3.93 13.08
N ILE A 71 -10.67 -4.86 12.15
CA ILE A 71 -10.67 -4.58 10.70
C ILE A 71 -11.85 -3.69 10.33
N ALA A 72 -13.05 -3.98 10.85
CA ALA A 72 -14.21 -3.10 10.65
C ALA A 72 -13.95 -1.66 11.12
N LYS A 73 -13.31 -1.50 12.29
CA LYS A 73 -12.90 -0.19 12.80
C LYS A 73 -11.88 0.50 11.91
N LEU A 74 -10.90 -0.24 11.38
CA LEU A 74 -9.89 0.29 10.45
C LEU A 74 -10.54 0.81 9.16
N VAL A 75 -11.42 0.02 8.56
CA VAL A 75 -12.13 0.36 7.30
C VAL A 75 -12.95 1.65 7.44
N ALA A 76 -13.56 1.88 8.60
CA ALA A 76 -14.39 3.04 8.87
C ALA A 76 -13.71 4.08 9.78
N HIS A 77 -12.37 4.07 9.89
CA HIS A 77 -11.68 4.85 10.91
C HIS A 77 -11.88 6.37 10.73
N PRO A 78 -12.39 7.12 11.72
CA PRO A 78 -12.75 8.53 11.54
C PRO A 78 -11.57 9.43 11.14
N LYS A 79 -10.36 9.17 11.66
CA LYS A 79 -9.17 9.95 11.29
C LYS A 79 -8.73 9.68 9.85
N MET A 80 -8.93 8.46 9.34
CA MET A 80 -8.69 8.16 7.92
C MET A 80 -9.71 8.88 7.04
N ILE A 81 -11.00 8.83 7.39
CA ILE A 81 -12.05 9.51 6.60
C ILE A 81 -11.76 11.01 6.57
N LYS A 82 -11.32 11.58 7.70
CA LYS A 82 -10.87 12.97 7.78
C LYS A 82 -9.66 13.23 6.88
N ALA A 83 -8.64 12.39 6.92
CA ALA A 83 -7.43 12.52 6.09
C ALA A 83 -7.77 12.49 4.59
N LEU A 84 -8.64 11.57 4.16
CA LEU A 84 -9.13 11.51 2.78
C LEU A 84 -9.92 12.77 2.40
N ALA A 85 -10.76 13.28 3.29
CA ALA A 85 -11.48 14.53 3.05
C ALA A 85 -10.53 15.75 2.96
N GLU A 86 -9.48 15.81 3.79
CA GLU A 86 -8.43 16.85 3.72
C GLU A 86 -7.70 16.82 2.36
N LEU A 87 -7.53 15.65 1.74
CA LEU A 87 -6.97 15.50 0.38
C LEU A 87 -7.98 15.75 -0.76
N GLY A 88 -9.26 15.98 -0.46
CA GLY A 88 -10.31 16.27 -1.45
C GLY A 88 -11.21 15.08 -1.81
N PHE A 89 -11.07 13.93 -1.16
CA PHE A 89 -11.96 12.79 -1.37
C PHE A 89 -13.21 12.92 -0.50
N SER A 90 -14.31 13.36 -1.10
CA SER A 90 -15.56 13.64 -0.38
C SER A 90 -16.33 12.39 0.05
N HIS A 91 -16.26 11.31 -0.73
CA HIS A 91 -17.05 10.09 -0.51
C HIS A 91 -16.24 8.81 -0.76
N PRO A 92 -15.12 8.60 -0.04
CA PRO A 92 -14.29 7.42 -0.26
C PRO A 92 -15.07 6.13 0.05
N LYS A 93 -14.82 5.10 -0.76
CA LYS A 93 -15.36 3.75 -0.56
C LYS A 93 -14.21 2.78 -0.39
N PHE A 94 -14.36 1.88 0.59
CA PHE A 94 -13.42 0.79 0.75
C PHE A 94 -13.66 -0.24 -0.36
N GLY A 95 -12.62 -0.47 -1.18
CA GLY A 95 -12.65 -1.50 -2.22
C GLY A 95 -12.18 -2.85 -1.69
N HIS A 96 -10.92 -2.90 -1.25
CA HIS A 96 -10.31 -4.08 -0.63
C HIS A 96 -9.09 -3.67 0.20
N GLY A 97 -8.60 -4.59 1.02
CA GLY A 97 -7.36 -4.43 1.77
C GLY A 97 -6.49 -5.67 1.71
N ARG A 98 -5.26 -5.55 2.21
CA ARG A 98 -4.32 -6.66 2.37
C ARG A 98 -3.68 -6.59 3.74
N ILE A 99 -3.46 -7.75 4.35
CA ILE A 99 -2.53 -7.91 5.46
C ILE A 99 -1.20 -8.34 4.85
N ILE A 100 -0.18 -7.51 5.07
CA ILE A 100 1.18 -7.69 4.59
C ILE A 100 2.09 -7.72 5.81
N SER A 101 2.92 -8.75 5.91
CA SER A 101 3.94 -8.88 6.94
C SER A 101 5.24 -9.31 6.30
N LYS A 102 6.27 -8.47 6.47
CA LYS A 102 7.61 -8.67 5.94
C LYS A 102 8.47 -9.38 6.99
N PRO A 103 8.85 -10.66 6.80
CA PRO A 103 9.76 -11.31 7.73
C PRO A 103 11.18 -10.72 7.60
N PRO A 104 12.02 -10.85 8.64
CA PRO A 104 13.43 -10.46 8.58
C PRO A 104 14.13 -11.09 7.37
N HIS A 105 15.03 -10.33 6.74
CA HIS A 105 15.80 -10.76 5.56
C HIS A 105 14.96 -11.11 4.33
N SER A 106 13.67 -10.72 4.28
CA SER A 106 12.88 -10.80 3.06
C SER A 106 13.45 -9.86 1.98
N PRO A 107 13.34 -10.25 0.69
CA PRO A 107 13.82 -9.42 -0.40
C PRO A 107 13.05 -8.09 -0.50
N PRO A 108 13.61 -7.06 -1.16
CA PRO A 108 12.89 -5.82 -1.43
C PRO A 108 11.64 -6.09 -2.29
N LEU A 109 10.62 -5.25 -2.12
CA LEU A 109 9.50 -5.25 -3.04
C LEU A 109 9.95 -4.65 -4.37
N PHE A 110 9.64 -5.31 -5.48
CA PHE A 110 9.96 -4.82 -6.82
C PHE A 110 9.23 -3.51 -7.11
N TRP A 111 9.83 -2.63 -7.91
CA TRP A 111 9.19 -1.43 -8.43
C TRP A 111 8.00 -1.77 -9.32
N HIS A 112 6.85 -1.19 -8.99
CA HIS A 112 5.62 -1.34 -9.75
C HIS A 112 4.69 -0.15 -9.51
N GLU A 113 3.61 -0.09 -10.29
CA GLU A 113 2.49 0.82 -10.10
C GLU A 113 1.24 -0.02 -9.82
N ASP A 114 0.41 0.37 -8.84
CA ASP A 114 -0.76 -0.41 -8.39
C ASP A 114 -1.99 -0.31 -9.29
N GLY A 115 -1.97 0.57 -10.30
CA GLY A 115 -3.12 0.86 -11.15
C GLY A 115 -3.65 -0.39 -11.86
N ARG A 116 -4.98 -0.50 -12.00
CA ARG A 116 -5.66 -1.60 -12.72
C ARG A 116 -6.38 -1.16 -13.99
N PHE A 117 -6.45 0.14 -14.24
CA PHE A 117 -7.30 0.74 -15.27
C PHE A 117 -6.48 1.44 -16.37
N TRP A 118 -5.26 0.96 -16.64
CA TRP A 118 -4.32 1.64 -17.53
C TRP A 118 -4.86 1.94 -18.93
N ASP A 119 -5.75 1.10 -19.45
CA ASP A 119 -6.36 1.27 -20.77
C ASP A 119 -7.67 2.08 -20.76
N ASP A 120 -8.15 2.50 -19.57
CA ASP A 120 -9.34 3.33 -19.43
C ASP A 120 -8.97 4.82 -19.53
N PRO A 121 -9.73 5.65 -20.30
CA PRO A 121 -9.50 7.10 -20.37
C PRO A 121 -9.40 7.80 -19.00
N VAL A 122 -10.06 7.26 -17.96
CA VAL A 122 -10.01 7.82 -16.61
C VAL A 122 -8.61 7.81 -16.01
N SER A 123 -7.77 6.83 -16.38
CA SER A 123 -6.37 6.73 -15.93
C SER A 123 -5.46 7.83 -16.48
N TYR A 124 -5.94 8.60 -17.47
CA TYR A 124 -5.22 9.74 -18.05
C TYR A 124 -5.74 11.10 -17.55
N THR A 125 -6.51 11.10 -16.46
CA THR A 125 -6.96 12.31 -15.78
C THR A 125 -6.10 12.60 -14.54
N THR A 126 -6.07 13.85 -14.10
CA THR A 126 -5.33 14.25 -12.88
C THR A 126 -6.07 13.92 -11.60
N GLN A 127 -7.31 13.42 -11.68
CA GLN A 127 -8.12 13.05 -10.53
C GLN A 127 -7.82 11.59 -10.16
N PRO A 128 -7.25 11.31 -8.96
CA PRO A 128 -7.03 9.93 -8.55
C PRO A 128 -8.35 9.18 -8.40
N ILE A 129 -8.44 8.03 -9.08
CA ILE A 129 -9.61 7.12 -9.03
C ILE A 129 -9.56 6.15 -7.84
N GLN A 130 -8.35 5.88 -7.36
CA GLN A 130 -8.09 4.98 -6.24
C GLN A 130 -6.88 5.49 -5.46
N CYS A 131 -6.96 5.41 -4.13
CA CYS A 131 -5.83 5.67 -3.25
C CYS A 131 -5.50 4.39 -2.48
N PHE A 132 -4.22 4.07 -2.39
CA PHE A 132 -3.73 3.03 -1.49
C PHE A 132 -3.36 3.66 -0.14
N LEU A 133 -3.81 3.05 0.95
CA LEU A 133 -3.53 3.49 2.31
C LEU A 133 -2.68 2.43 2.99
N MET A 134 -1.40 2.74 3.20
CA MET A 134 -0.48 1.89 3.98
C MET A 134 -0.53 2.29 5.45
N TYR A 135 -0.84 1.33 6.33
CA TYR A 135 -0.80 1.52 7.78
C TYR A 135 0.36 0.72 8.37
N TYR A 136 1.33 1.42 8.94
CA TYR A 136 2.38 0.75 9.71
C TYR A 136 1.85 0.36 11.09
N LEU A 137 1.77 -0.95 11.34
CA LEU A 137 1.34 -1.50 12.63
C LEU A 137 2.52 -1.81 13.57
N THR A 138 3.73 -1.75 13.03
CA THR A 138 5.00 -1.87 13.75
C THR A 138 5.92 -0.73 13.31
N ASN A 139 6.92 -0.42 14.14
CA ASN A 139 7.93 0.56 13.77
C ASN A 139 8.63 0.12 12.49
N THR A 140 8.64 1.00 11.50
CA THR A 140 9.14 0.71 10.16
C THR A 140 10.22 1.72 9.79
N SER A 141 11.33 1.24 9.23
CA SER A 141 12.51 1.99 8.84
C SER A 141 13.07 1.45 7.51
N PRO A 142 14.02 2.15 6.87
CA PRO A 142 14.67 1.63 5.67
C PRO A 142 15.28 0.23 5.87
N GLU A 143 15.81 -0.05 7.06
CA GLU A 143 16.50 -1.31 7.38
C GLU A 143 15.54 -2.50 7.54
N ASN A 144 14.27 -2.26 7.89
CA ASN A 144 13.27 -3.31 8.06
C ASN A 144 12.15 -3.29 7.00
N GLY A 145 12.32 -2.51 5.93
CA GLY A 145 11.50 -2.59 4.72
C GLY A 145 10.38 -1.57 4.62
N CYS A 146 10.65 -0.28 4.92
CA CYS A 146 9.70 0.79 4.63
C CYS A 146 9.34 0.89 3.15
N LEU A 147 8.18 1.46 2.86
CA LEU A 147 7.80 1.79 1.48
C LEU A 147 8.80 2.78 0.88
N ARG A 148 9.15 2.57 -0.39
CA ARG A 148 9.87 3.51 -1.23
C ARG A 148 8.94 4.02 -2.31
N VAL A 149 9.07 5.28 -2.68
CA VAL A 149 8.23 5.95 -3.68
C VAL A 149 9.10 6.87 -4.51
N ILE A 150 8.72 7.10 -5.76
CA ILE A 150 9.37 8.10 -6.61
C ILE A 150 8.40 9.28 -6.74
N PRO A 151 8.66 10.42 -6.09
CA PRO A 151 7.76 11.56 -6.14
C PRO A 151 7.44 12.00 -7.58
N SER A 152 6.19 12.37 -7.83
CA SER A 152 5.68 12.82 -9.14
C SER A 152 5.70 11.78 -10.27
N SER A 153 6.08 10.52 -10.02
CA SER A 153 6.12 9.48 -11.05
C SER A 153 4.74 9.20 -11.68
N HIS A 154 3.64 9.43 -10.96
CA HIS A 154 2.28 9.37 -11.48
C HIS A 154 1.95 10.44 -12.53
N LEU A 155 2.73 11.54 -12.60
CA LEU A 155 2.57 12.61 -13.58
C LEU A 155 3.68 12.63 -14.64
N LYS A 156 4.85 12.07 -14.31
CA LYS A 156 6.05 12.14 -15.12
C LYS A 156 6.55 10.75 -15.43
N ARG A 157 6.72 10.45 -16.72
CA ARG A 157 7.29 9.17 -17.15
C ARG A 157 8.66 8.97 -16.52
N HIS A 158 8.84 7.85 -15.80
CA HIS A 158 10.10 7.38 -15.26
C HIS A 158 10.58 6.17 -16.08
N SER A 159 11.90 5.94 -16.17
CA SER A 159 12.46 4.84 -16.98
C SER A 159 11.97 3.46 -16.55
N LEU A 160 11.63 3.29 -15.26
CA LEU A 160 11.06 2.06 -14.73
C LEU A 160 9.71 1.71 -15.34
N HIS A 161 8.91 2.69 -15.80
CA HIS A 161 7.63 2.39 -16.44
C HIS A 161 7.79 1.51 -17.69
N ASP A 162 8.95 1.60 -18.35
CA ASP A 162 9.30 0.84 -19.55
C ASP A 162 10.13 -0.41 -19.22
N GLN A 163 10.99 -0.32 -18.20
CA GLN A 163 11.98 -1.37 -17.87
C GLN A 163 11.44 -2.47 -16.95
N SER A 164 10.37 -2.22 -16.18
CA SER A 164 9.78 -3.21 -15.24
C SER A 164 8.54 -3.92 -15.77
N LEU A 165 8.44 -4.10 -17.08
CA LEU A 165 7.35 -4.84 -17.74
C LEU A 165 7.81 -6.27 -18.11
N PRO A 166 6.94 -7.30 -17.94
CA PRO A 166 5.62 -7.28 -17.31
C PRO A 166 5.69 -7.17 -15.78
N ARG A 167 4.69 -6.52 -15.18
CA ARG A 167 4.59 -6.30 -13.72
C ARG A 167 3.90 -7.48 -13.05
N HIS A 168 4.14 -7.66 -11.76
CA HIS A 168 3.46 -8.65 -10.92
C HIS A 168 3.56 -10.11 -11.40
N THR A 169 4.63 -10.45 -12.13
CA THR A 169 4.93 -11.84 -12.50
C THR A 169 5.28 -12.68 -11.27
N ASP A 170 5.14 -13.99 -11.40
CA ASP A 170 5.59 -14.92 -10.36
C ASP A 170 7.09 -14.77 -10.08
N GLU A 171 7.94 -14.61 -11.09
CA GLU A 171 9.40 -14.42 -10.92
C GLU A 171 9.74 -13.23 -10.02
N LEU A 172 9.11 -12.08 -10.27
CA LEU A 172 9.23 -10.91 -9.41
C LEU A 172 8.68 -11.18 -8.00
N ARG A 173 7.53 -11.84 -7.87
CA ARG A 173 6.89 -12.09 -6.57
C ARG A 173 7.68 -13.07 -5.68
N THR A 174 8.31 -14.06 -6.30
CA THR A 174 9.13 -15.07 -5.64
C THR A 174 10.60 -14.66 -5.52
N TYR A 175 10.99 -13.49 -6.04
CA TYR A 175 12.38 -13.02 -6.07
C TYR A 175 13.32 -14.03 -6.77
N ALA A 176 12.95 -14.45 -7.98
CA ALA A 176 13.68 -15.46 -8.75
C ALA A 176 15.01 -14.91 -9.32
N ASP A 177 15.03 -13.64 -9.70
CA ASP A 177 16.20 -12.93 -10.22
C ASP A 177 16.49 -11.67 -9.38
N PRO A 178 17.44 -11.74 -8.43
CA PRO A 178 17.85 -10.59 -7.60
C PRO A 178 18.46 -9.42 -8.39
N ASP A 179 19.03 -9.69 -9.57
CA ASP A 179 19.71 -8.69 -10.40
C ASP A 179 18.73 -7.93 -11.31
N ASN A 180 17.46 -8.30 -11.30
CA ASN A 180 16.42 -7.63 -12.05
C ASN A 180 16.33 -6.14 -11.67
N VAL A 181 16.23 -5.27 -12.67
CA VAL A 181 16.14 -3.80 -12.52
C VAL A 181 15.02 -3.36 -11.57
N ALA A 182 13.94 -4.15 -11.47
CA ALA A 182 12.82 -3.84 -10.58
C ALA A 182 13.19 -3.93 -9.09
N PHE A 183 14.30 -4.59 -8.71
CA PHE A 183 14.78 -4.63 -7.32
C PHE A 183 15.85 -3.58 -7.00
N GLN A 184 16.43 -2.95 -8.03
CA GLN A 184 17.53 -2.02 -7.89
C GLN A 184 17.05 -0.65 -7.38
N GLN A 185 18.00 0.18 -6.94
CA GLN A 185 17.70 1.58 -6.60
C GLN A 185 17.22 2.32 -7.85
N ALA A 186 16.18 3.13 -7.67
CA ALA A 186 15.65 3.97 -8.73
C ALA A 186 16.22 5.39 -8.64
N LYS A 187 16.29 6.07 -9.78
CA LYS A 187 16.65 7.48 -9.80
C LYS A 187 15.52 8.31 -9.18
N GLY A 188 15.82 9.01 -8.08
CA GLY A 188 14.86 9.88 -7.41
C GLY A 188 13.87 9.14 -6.50
N GLU A 189 14.22 7.94 -6.02
CA GLU A 189 13.60 7.37 -4.82
C GLU A 189 13.84 8.22 -3.57
#